data_AF-A0A8C4XKY5-F1
#
_entry.id   AF-A0A8C4XKY5-F1
#
_cell.length_a   1.000
_cell.length_b   1.000
_cell.length_c   1.000
_cell.angle_alpha   90.00
_cell.angle_beta   90.00
_cell.angle_gamma   90.00
#
_symmetry.space_group_name_H-M   'P 1'
#
loop_
_entity.id
_entity.type
_entity.pdbx_description
1 polymer ?
#
loop_
_entity_poly.entity_id
_entity_poly.type
_entity_poly.pdbx_seq_one_letter_code
_entity_poly.pdbx_strand_id
1 'polypeptide(L)'
;MACLPAASLALRRWLGLGLFVLLCLSSGYALEKKVVKSKVGEKVGLPCCHEIPSWESLHNYRVYWQKNTTEVVLAYAEGKKISEHDRYKNRTEMDPRNLTLWISHMEILDNGPYQCVVQRRISQNSVVVCDEAVALIVTADFSEPNITTEVSATSCDSTEMVVTCSSHGGFPKPRISGTFNNMSVVWNAIWVSESSFSPYNVTGKQSFNVTKDTNITCSVEYGGLAKTTSLILKKTNYCIEPTVPPSYNVITASSIIIIIFLLAITLAARYLPRHVCSHCCKPQDSVEEGVKEYMKPPMSSKVTSETSSV
;
A
#
# COMPACT_ATOMS: atom_id res chain seq x y z
N MET A 1 7.11 78.38 14.02
CA MET A 1 7.85 77.45 13.14
C MET A 1 8.95 76.82 13.98
N ALA A 2 9.08 75.49 13.97
CA ALA A 2 10.16 74.79 14.68
C ALA A 2 11.14 74.23 13.63
N CYS A 3 12.39 74.69 13.66
CA CYS A 3 13.42 74.20 12.73
C CYS A 3 14.03 72.90 13.26
N LEU A 4 14.01 71.86 12.44
CA LEU A 4 14.76 70.62 12.71
C LEU A 4 16.27 70.87 12.53
N PRO A 5 17.14 70.38 13.43
CA PRO A 5 18.57 70.43 13.22
C PRO A 5 18.99 69.45 12.11
N ALA A 6 19.91 69.87 11.23
CA ALA A 6 20.41 69.03 10.15
C ALA A 6 21.29 67.89 10.69
N ALA A 7 20.88 66.63 10.45
CA ALA A 7 21.68 65.47 10.79
C ALA A 7 22.97 65.41 9.93
N SER A 8 24.09 65.06 10.55
CA SER A 8 25.41 65.14 9.91
C SER A 8 25.62 64.09 8.81
N LEU A 9 26.11 64.52 7.64
CA LEU A 9 26.36 63.65 6.47
C LEU A 9 27.33 62.50 6.75
N ALA A 10 28.21 62.64 7.75
CA ALA A 10 29.20 61.63 8.12
C ALA A 10 28.55 60.30 8.56
N LEU A 11 27.51 60.35 9.39
CA LEU A 11 26.88 59.15 9.96
C LEU A 11 26.23 58.27 8.87
N ARG A 12 25.71 58.91 7.82
CA ARG A 12 25.05 58.25 6.68
C ARG A 12 26.04 57.42 5.83
N ARG A 13 27.33 57.76 5.82
CA ARG A 13 28.38 56.99 5.11
C ARG A 13 28.79 55.73 5.86
N TRP A 14 28.95 55.79 7.18
CA TRP A 14 29.33 54.62 7.99
C TRP A 14 28.22 53.56 8.05
N LEU A 15 26.96 53.98 8.18
CA LEU A 15 25.83 53.06 8.12
C LEU A 15 25.72 52.31 6.77
N GLY A 16 26.00 52.99 5.65
CA GLY A 16 26.01 52.37 4.32
C GLY A 16 27.12 51.33 4.15
N LEU A 17 28.34 51.62 4.62
CA LEU A 17 29.48 50.69 4.57
C LEU A 17 29.27 49.47 5.48
N GLY A 18 28.79 49.68 6.72
CA GLY A 18 28.51 48.59 7.65
C GLY A 18 27.43 47.63 7.14
N LEU A 19 26.37 48.16 6.51
CA LEU A 19 25.31 47.35 5.91
C LEU A 19 25.82 46.52 4.72
N PHE A 20 26.72 47.08 3.89
CA PHE A 20 27.31 46.36 2.77
C PHE A 20 28.19 45.19 3.21
N VAL A 21 29.00 45.38 4.28
CA VAL A 21 29.81 44.30 4.87
C VAL A 21 28.93 43.19 5.45
N LEU A 22 27.81 43.53 6.11
CA LEU A 22 26.85 42.54 6.60
C LEU A 22 26.22 41.71 5.47
N LEU A 23 25.85 42.36 4.36
CA LEU A 23 25.24 41.69 3.19
C LEU A 23 26.19 40.68 2.51
N CYS A 24 27.49 41.01 2.45
CA CYS A 24 28.51 40.07 1.97
C CYS A 24 28.68 38.86 2.92
N LEU A 25 28.63 39.07 4.24
CA LEU A 25 28.76 37.97 5.23
C LEU A 25 27.55 37.03 5.26
N SER A 26 26.35 37.50 4.88
CA SER A 26 25.17 36.63 4.72
C SER A 26 25.13 35.84 3.40
N SER A 27 26.00 36.16 2.44
CA SER A 27 26.06 35.47 1.14
C SER A 27 26.87 34.18 1.24
N GLY A 28 26.41 33.26 2.09
CA GLY A 28 26.95 31.91 2.16
C GLY A 28 26.72 31.20 0.82
N TYR A 29 27.80 30.92 0.09
CA TYR A 29 27.74 30.21 -1.19
C TYR A 29 27.12 28.83 -1.00
N ALA A 30 25.86 28.69 -1.40
CA ALA A 30 25.18 27.40 -1.46
C ALA A 30 25.80 26.58 -2.59
N LEU A 31 26.78 25.73 -2.25
CA LEU A 31 27.43 24.83 -3.20
C LEU A 31 26.36 23.95 -3.88
N GLU A 32 26.18 24.13 -5.19
CA GLU A 32 25.18 23.41 -5.97
C GLU A 32 25.59 21.95 -6.13
N LYS A 33 25.10 21.10 -5.21
CA LYS A 33 25.42 19.67 -5.19
C LYS A 33 24.81 18.99 -6.41
N LYS A 34 25.66 18.54 -7.35
CA LYS A 34 25.21 17.74 -8.50
C LYS A 34 24.51 16.48 -8.00
N VAL A 35 23.29 16.22 -8.48
CA VAL A 35 22.51 15.03 -8.13
C VAL A 35 22.49 14.06 -9.31
N VAL A 36 22.99 12.85 -9.10
CA VAL A 36 22.90 11.75 -10.05
C VAL A 36 21.90 10.72 -9.52
N LYS A 37 20.98 10.26 -10.38
CA LYS A 37 20.06 9.15 -10.07
C LYS A 37 20.46 7.92 -10.88
N SER A 38 20.36 6.74 -10.27
CA SER A 38 20.52 5.45 -10.97
C SER A 38 19.72 4.35 -10.25
N LYS A 39 19.39 3.28 -10.97
CA LYS A 39 18.70 2.10 -10.44
C LYS A 39 19.70 0.97 -10.17
N VAL A 40 19.40 0.13 -9.18
CA VAL A 40 20.18 -1.09 -8.88
C VAL A 40 20.43 -1.93 -10.15
N GLY A 41 21.67 -2.36 -10.33
CA GLY A 41 22.16 -3.13 -11.48
C GLY A 41 22.69 -2.30 -12.66
N GLU A 42 22.38 -1.01 -12.75
CA GLU A 42 22.83 -0.15 -13.85
C GLU A 42 24.34 0.19 -13.81
N LYS A 43 24.82 0.84 -14.87
CA LYS A 43 26.09 1.58 -14.89
C LYS A 43 25.81 3.08 -14.98
N VAL A 44 26.44 3.89 -14.12
CA VAL A 44 26.30 5.36 -14.11
C VAL A 44 27.65 6.05 -14.04
N GLY A 45 27.73 7.28 -14.55
CA GLY A 45 28.88 8.17 -14.40
C GLY A 45 28.60 9.28 -13.38
N LEU A 46 29.51 9.48 -12.42
CA LEU A 46 29.53 10.63 -11.52
C LEU A 46 30.49 11.69 -12.10
N PRO A 47 30.00 12.85 -12.56
CA PRO A 47 30.84 13.84 -13.22
C PRO A 47 31.71 14.61 -12.22
N CYS A 48 32.99 14.80 -12.54
CA CYS A 48 33.88 15.68 -11.79
C CYS A 48 33.65 17.16 -12.17
N CYS A 49 34.50 18.08 -11.69
CA CYS A 49 34.52 19.49 -12.10
C CYS A 49 35.80 19.97 -12.80
N HIS A 50 36.70 19.04 -13.16
CA HIS A 50 37.92 19.35 -13.92
C HIS A 50 38.06 18.42 -15.14
N GLU A 51 38.30 18.99 -16.31
CA GLU A 51 38.74 18.27 -17.50
C GLU A 51 40.22 18.56 -17.77
N ILE A 52 41.02 17.50 -17.94
CA ILE A 52 42.45 17.61 -18.25
C ILE A 52 42.60 18.08 -19.69
N PRO A 53 43.25 19.25 -19.94
CA PRO A 53 43.45 19.78 -21.29
C PRO A 53 44.10 18.75 -22.21
N SER A 54 43.76 18.80 -23.51
CA SER A 54 44.25 17.81 -24.50
C SER A 54 45.77 17.70 -24.58
N TRP A 55 46.47 18.80 -24.31
CA TRP A 55 47.94 18.95 -24.26
C TRP A 55 48.58 18.53 -22.93
N GLU A 56 47.79 18.24 -21.89
CA GLU A 56 48.26 17.68 -20.62
C GLU A 56 47.98 16.17 -20.52
N SER A 57 48.65 15.54 -19.54
CA SER A 57 48.51 14.13 -19.20
C SER A 57 48.09 13.99 -17.74
N LEU A 58 47.30 12.94 -17.45
CA LEU A 58 46.94 12.49 -16.10
C LEU A 58 48.18 12.26 -15.19
N HIS A 59 49.38 12.14 -15.77
CA HIS A 59 50.64 12.12 -15.02
C HIS A 59 50.89 13.39 -14.18
N ASN A 60 50.44 14.56 -14.65
CA ASN A 60 50.56 15.83 -13.93
C ASN A 60 49.53 15.99 -12.81
N TYR A 61 48.61 15.03 -12.65
CA TYR A 61 47.47 15.14 -11.76
C TYR A 61 47.48 14.05 -10.69
N ARG A 62 46.82 14.35 -9.58
CA ARG A 62 46.43 13.40 -8.55
C ARG A 62 44.94 13.56 -8.33
N VAL A 63 44.19 12.48 -8.55
CA VAL A 63 42.72 12.48 -8.53
C VAL A 63 42.26 11.51 -7.46
N TYR A 64 41.34 11.94 -6.61
CA TYR A 64 40.66 11.09 -5.65
C TYR A 64 39.17 11.15 -5.91
N TRP A 65 38.54 9.99 -6.05
CA TRP A 65 37.11 9.86 -5.81
C TRP A 65 36.93 9.30 -4.42
N GLN A 66 36.21 10.04 -3.58
CA GLN A 66 35.91 9.67 -2.21
C GLN A 66 34.40 9.54 -2.04
N LYS A 67 33.98 8.79 -1.02
CA LYS A 67 32.61 8.67 -0.57
C LYS A 67 32.56 8.96 0.93
N ASN A 68 31.51 9.65 1.38
CA ASN A 68 31.40 10.14 2.77
C ASN A 68 32.67 10.91 3.23
N THR A 69 33.38 11.56 2.29
CA THR A 69 34.69 12.24 2.48
C THR A 69 35.75 11.42 3.24
N THR A 70 35.66 10.08 3.21
CA THR A 70 36.48 9.18 4.05
C THR A 70 36.82 7.86 3.35
N GLU A 71 35.86 7.21 2.70
CA GLU A 71 36.09 6.03 1.87
C GLU A 71 36.72 6.45 0.53
N VAL A 72 38.01 6.17 0.28
CA VAL A 72 38.63 6.41 -1.04
C VAL A 72 38.16 5.32 -2.01
N VAL A 73 37.17 5.65 -2.84
CA VAL A 73 36.58 4.77 -3.86
C VAL A 73 37.67 4.31 -4.84
N LEU A 74 38.36 5.27 -5.45
CA LEU A 74 39.59 5.08 -6.20
C LEU A 74 40.47 6.33 -6.15
N ALA A 75 41.76 6.16 -6.45
CA ALA A 75 42.68 7.28 -6.63
C ALA A 75 43.68 7.02 -7.75
N TYR A 76 44.04 8.09 -8.47
CA TYR A 76 45.07 8.10 -9.50
C TYR A 76 46.20 9.06 -9.14
N ALA A 77 47.44 8.70 -9.50
CA ALA A 77 48.60 9.57 -9.51
C ALA A 77 49.57 9.10 -10.60
N GLU A 78 50.34 10.01 -11.22
CA GLU A 78 51.37 9.64 -12.21
C GLU A 78 50.81 8.79 -13.38
N GLY A 79 49.55 9.05 -13.74
CA GLY A 79 48.82 8.35 -14.80
C GLY A 79 48.33 6.94 -14.44
N LYS A 80 48.53 6.47 -13.20
CA LYS A 80 48.19 5.10 -12.76
C LYS A 80 47.16 5.12 -11.62
N LYS A 81 46.32 4.08 -11.56
CA LYS A 81 45.45 3.83 -10.40
C LYS A 81 46.32 3.37 -9.23
N ILE A 82 46.35 4.14 -8.14
CA ILE A 82 47.17 3.89 -6.94
C ILE A 82 46.36 3.40 -5.75
N SER A 83 45.03 3.53 -5.79
CA SER A 83 44.12 3.01 -4.78
C SER A 83 42.78 2.64 -5.41
N GLU A 84 42.14 1.60 -4.89
CA GLU A 84 40.78 1.16 -5.19
C GLU A 84 40.28 0.40 -3.96
N HIS A 85 39.10 0.77 -3.44
CA HIS A 85 38.51 0.09 -2.29
C HIS A 85 37.86 -1.23 -2.72
N ASP A 86 38.09 -2.33 -2.01
CA ASP A 86 37.65 -3.68 -2.43
C ASP A 86 36.18 -3.82 -2.84
N ARG A 87 35.25 -3.07 -2.22
CA ARG A 87 33.82 -3.03 -2.60
C ARG A 87 33.56 -2.54 -4.03
N TYR A 88 34.49 -1.75 -4.59
CA TYR A 88 34.43 -1.12 -5.91
C TYR A 88 35.35 -1.81 -6.94
N LYS A 89 36.15 -2.79 -6.50
CA LYS A 89 37.07 -3.57 -7.33
C LYS A 89 36.36 -4.24 -8.49
N ASN A 90 36.88 -4.07 -9.71
CA ASN A 90 36.27 -4.51 -10.98
C ASN A 90 34.87 -3.91 -11.28
N ARG A 91 34.38 -2.97 -10.46
CA ARG A 91 33.10 -2.26 -10.66
C ARG A 91 33.31 -0.80 -11.07
N THR A 92 34.46 -0.20 -10.72
CA THR A 92 34.77 1.21 -11.00
C THR A 92 35.89 1.42 -12.01
N GLU A 93 35.72 2.45 -12.83
CA GLU A 93 36.75 2.99 -13.73
C GLU A 93 36.63 4.53 -13.76
N MET A 94 37.70 5.22 -14.17
CA MET A 94 37.72 6.68 -14.26
C MET A 94 38.14 7.11 -15.66
N ASP A 95 37.38 8.04 -16.24
CA ASP A 95 37.74 8.67 -17.52
C ASP A 95 39.05 9.48 -17.36
N PRO A 96 40.08 9.26 -18.20
CA PRO A 96 41.39 9.91 -18.04
C PRO A 96 41.44 11.36 -18.55
N ARG A 97 40.35 11.90 -19.11
CA ARG A 97 40.21 13.29 -19.57
C ARG A 97 39.27 14.08 -18.66
N ASN A 98 37.99 13.70 -18.60
CA ASN A 98 36.95 14.44 -17.84
C ASN A 98 36.79 13.97 -16.39
N LEU A 99 37.58 12.97 -15.96
CA LEU A 99 37.67 12.49 -14.58
C LEU A 99 36.36 11.94 -13.98
N THR A 100 35.37 11.65 -14.83
CA THR A 100 34.11 11.00 -14.44
C THR A 100 34.40 9.62 -13.85
N LEU A 101 33.89 9.36 -12.65
CA LEU A 101 33.87 8.03 -12.04
C LEU A 101 32.70 7.25 -12.60
N TRP A 102 32.97 6.17 -13.32
CA TRP A 102 31.94 5.21 -13.72
C TRP A 102 31.82 4.12 -12.67
N ILE A 103 30.59 3.81 -12.26
CA ILE A 103 30.26 2.70 -11.35
C ILE A 103 29.33 1.74 -12.10
N SER A 104 29.73 0.47 -12.21
CA SER A 104 28.97 -0.60 -12.86
C SER A 104 28.36 -1.55 -11.84
N HIS A 105 27.20 -2.13 -12.16
CA HIS A 105 26.40 -2.96 -11.27
C HIS A 105 26.05 -2.22 -9.97
N MET A 106 25.27 -1.15 -10.09
CA MET A 106 24.87 -0.27 -8.97
C MET A 106 24.24 -1.05 -7.81
N GLU A 107 24.68 -0.81 -6.57
CA GLU A 107 24.10 -1.41 -5.35
C GLU A 107 23.43 -0.35 -4.48
N ILE A 108 22.45 -0.74 -3.65
CA ILE A 108 21.82 0.18 -2.68
C ILE A 108 22.86 0.77 -1.71
N LEU A 109 23.86 -0.03 -1.32
CA LEU A 109 24.99 0.40 -0.48
C LEU A 109 25.84 1.52 -1.11
N ASP A 110 25.69 1.81 -2.40
CA ASP A 110 26.42 2.87 -3.10
C ASP A 110 25.72 4.23 -3.06
N ASN A 111 24.45 4.27 -2.64
CA ASN A 111 23.72 5.50 -2.37
C ASN A 111 24.46 6.38 -1.34
N GLY A 112 24.71 7.65 -1.68
CA GLY A 112 25.34 8.60 -0.75
C GLY A 112 26.09 9.75 -1.43
N PRO A 113 26.75 10.60 -0.64
CA PRO A 113 27.62 11.67 -1.12
C PRO A 113 29.00 11.14 -1.54
N TYR A 114 29.43 11.57 -2.72
CA TYR A 114 30.77 11.38 -3.29
C TYR A 114 31.45 12.74 -3.46
N GLN A 115 32.78 12.74 -3.45
CA GLN A 115 33.62 13.91 -3.67
C GLN A 115 34.67 13.61 -4.75
N CYS A 116 34.77 14.46 -5.77
CA CYS A 116 35.89 14.46 -6.72
C CYS A 116 36.92 15.51 -6.32
N VAL A 117 38.10 15.10 -5.87
CA VAL A 117 39.20 16.00 -5.50
C VAL A 117 40.34 15.86 -6.51
N VAL A 118 40.65 16.95 -7.21
CA VAL A 118 41.67 16.99 -8.26
C VAL A 118 42.78 17.95 -7.86
N GLN A 119 44.00 17.43 -7.79
CA GLN A 119 45.22 18.19 -7.54
C GLN A 119 46.10 18.19 -8.79
N ARG A 120 46.50 19.37 -9.28
CA ARG A 120 47.47 19.53 -10.37
C ARG A 120 48.85 19.80 -9.78
N ARG A 121 49.85 19.04 -10.19
CA ARG A 121 51.27 19.24 -9.82
C ARG A 121 51.82 20.43 -10.61
N ILE A 122 52.40 21.40 -9.92
CA ILE A 122 53.01 22.60 -10.50
C ILE A 122 54.39 22.74 -9.86
N SER A 123 55.43 22.39 -10.61
CA SER A 123 56.80 22.23 -10.10
C SER A 123 56.85 21.27 -8.89
N GLN A 124 57.30 21.70 -7.73
CA GLN A 124 57.35 20.88 -6.51
C GLN A 124 56.04 20.93 -5.68
N ASN A 125 55.10 21.80 -6.03
CA ASN A 125 53.86 22.00 -5.29
C ASN A 125 52.67 21.28 -5.95
N SER A 126 51.60 21.06 -5.20
CA SER A 126 50.31 20.57 -5.72
C SER A 126 49.22 21.57 -5.37
N VAL A 127 48.39 21.94 -6.34
CA VAL A 127 47.27 22.89 -6.18
C VAL A 127 45.96 22.15 -6.44
N VAL A 128 44.98 22.29 -5.54
CA VAL A 128 43.62 21.79 -5.78
C VAL A 128 42.98 22.62 -6.89
N VAL A 129 42.55 21.95 -7.97
CA VAL A 129 41.89 22.57 -9.14
C VAL A 129 40.42 22.17 -9.27
N CYS A 130 39.98 21.16 -8.52
CA CYS A 130 38.56 20.82 -8.35
C CYS A 130 38.34 20.13 -6.99
N ASP A 131 37.21 20.45 -6.35
CA ASP A 131 36.71 19.82 -5.13
C ASP A 131 35.17 19.79 -5.19
N GLU A 132 34.63 18.76 -5.85
CA GLU A 132 33.23 18.69 -6.29
C GLU A 132 32.41 17.68 -5.48
N ALA A 133 31.27 18.10 -4.94
CA ALA A 133 30.34 17.24 -4.22
C ALA A 133 29.21 16.70 -5.12
N VAL A 134 29.14 15.37 -5.29
CA VAL A 134 28.12 14.67 -6.10
C VAL A 134 27.27 13.77 -5.22
N ALA A 135 25.95 13.98 -5.19
CA ALA A 135 25.01 13.12 -4.48
C ALA A 135 24.47 12.03 -5.42
N LEU A 136 24.85 10.77 -5.18
CA LEU A 136 24.30 9.60 -5.88
C LEU A 136 23.07 9.07 -5.13
N ILE A 137 21.91 9.14 -5.76
CA ILE A 137 20.65 8.58 -5.28
C ILE A 137 20.38 7.28 -6.04
N VAL A 138 20.36 6.16 -5.31
CA VAL A 138 20.03 4.84 -5.88
C VAL A 138 18.56 4.54 -5.67
N THR A 139 17.90 3.91 -6.64
CA THR A 139 16.56 3.31 -6.48
C THR A 139 16.58 1.81 -6.76
N ALA A 140 15.66 1.08 -6.14
CA ALA A 140 15.29 -0.27 -6.54
C ALA A 140 13.78 -0.30 -6.75
N ASP A 141 13.32 -0.95 -7.83
CA ASP A 141 11.90 -0.97 -8.13
C ASP A 141 11.14 -1.86 -7.15
N PHE A 142 10.03 -1.34 -6.65
CA PHE A 142 9.05 -2.11 -5.91
C PHE A 142 8.34 -3.11 -6.82
N SER A 143 8.02 -4.29 -6.27
CA SER A 143 7.09 -5.22 -6.91
C SER A 143 5.75 -4.52 -7.19
N GLU A 144 5.02 -4.97 -8.20
CA GLU A 144 3.66 -4.48 -8.43
C GLU A 144 2.81 -4.71 -7.15
N PRO A 145 2.04 -3.71 -6.67
CA PRO A 145 1.32 -3.85 -5.42
C PRO A 145 0.27 -4.95 -5.50
N ASN A 146 0.32 -5.91 -4.59
CA ASN A 146 -0.73 -6.90 -4.44
C ASN A 146 -1.82 -6.35 -3.52
N ILE A 147 -3.09 -6.45 -3.92
CA ILE A 147 -4.24 -6.01 -3.12
C ILE A 147 -5.06 -7.26 -2.75
N THR A 148 -5.19 -7.52 -1.45
CA THR A 148 -5.96 -8.63 -0.89
C THR A 148 -7.05 -8.13 0.03
N THR A 149 -8.13 -8.91 0.19
CA THR A 149 -9.35 -8.49 0.89
C THR A 149 -9.81 -9.57 1.87
N GLU A 150 -9.91 -9.23 3.15
CA GLU A 150 -10.45 -10.06 4.22
C GLU A 150 -11.85 -9.52 4.56
N VAL A 151 -12.92 -10.31 4.45
CA VAL A 151 -14.29 -9.87 4.81
C VAL A 151 -14.51 -10.06 6.31
N SER A 152 -14.83 -8.98 7.01
CA SER A 152 -15.07 -8.98 8.46
C SER A 152 -16.54 -9.22 8.80
N ALA A 153 -17.46 -8.56 8.07
CA ALA A 153 -18.90 -8.65 8.28
C ALA A 153 -19.68 -8.33 6.99
N THR A 154 -20.91 -8.84 6.90
CA THR A 154 -21.83 -8.60 5.77
C THR A 154 -23.20 -8.22 6.29
N SER A 155 -23.78 -7.15 5.74
CA SER A 155 -25.16 -6.72 5.97
C SER A 155 -25.88 -6.49 4.63
N CYS A 156 -27.20 -6.28 4.66
CA CYS A 156 -27.98 -5.94 3.48
C CYS A 156 -27.51 -4.63 2.80
N ASP A 157 -26.94 -3.70 3.56
CA ASP A 157 -26.54 -2.37 3.07
C ASP A 157 -25.04 -2.28 2.73
N SER A 158 -24.17 -2.92 3.51
CA SER A 158 -22.71 -2.84 3.37
C SER A 158 -22.00 -4.18 3.60
N THR A 159 -20.85 -4.36 2.96
CA THR A 159 -19.84 -5.35 3.35
C THR A 159 -18.67 -4.65 4.02
N GLU A 160 -18.36 -5.04 5.26
CA GLU A 160 -17.18 -4.56 5.98
C GLU A 160 -15.99 -5.46 5.66
N MET A 161 -14.90 -4.87 5.15
CA MET A 161 -13.71 -5.62 4.74
C MET A 161 -12.42 -4.90 5.12
N VAL A 162 -11.41 -5.66 5.51
CA VAL A 162 -10.03 -5.20 5.65
C VAL A 162 -9.32 -5.42 4.32
N VAL A 163 -8.95 -4.32 3.67
CA VAL A 163 -8.10 -4.36 2.47
C VAL A 163 -6.65 -4.25 2.90
N THR A 164 -5.81 -5.14 2.38
CA THR A 164 -4.37 -5.15 2.58
C THR A 164 -3.69 -4.92 1.24
N CYS A 165 -2.88 -3.88 1.13
CA CYS A 165 -2.00 -3.63 -0.01
C CYS A 165 -0.54 -3.90 0.39
N SER A 166 0.17 -4.74 -0.35
CA SER A 166 1.56 -5.12 -0.06
C SER A 166 2.47 -5.01 -1.29
N SER A 167 3.72 -4.59 -1.08
CA SER A 167 4.74 -4.50 -2.12
C SER A 167 6.15 -4.65 -1.53
N HIS A 168 7.09 -5.16 -2.33
CA HIS A 168 8.32 -5.78 -1.85
C HIS A 168 9.57 -5.35 -2.62
N GLY A 169 10.73 -5.45 -1.96
CA GLY A 169 12.07 -5.41 -2.58
C GLY A 169 12.59 -4.06 -3.09
N GLY A 170 11.86 -2.97 -2.89
CA GLY A 170 12.21 -1.66 -3.46
C GLY A 170 12.98 -0.72 -2.54
N PHE A 171 13.50 0.37 -3.09
CA PHE A 171 14.31 1.37 -2.37
C PHE A 171 14.22 2.74 -3.08
N PRO A 172 14.24 3.89 -2.36
CA PRO A 172 14.32 4.07 -0.90
C PRO A 172 13.00 3.74 -0.18
N LYS A 173 12.91 4.04 1.13
CA LYS A 173 11.68 3.87 1.92
C LYS A 173 10.48 4.52 1.20
N PRO A 174 9.40 3.76 0.90
CA PRO A 174 8.29 4.24 0.08
C PRO A 174 7.22 4.96 0.93
N ARG A 175 6.24 5.54 0.25
CA ARG A 175 4.92 5.89 0.80
C ARG A 175 3.85 5.03 0.13
N ILE A 176 2.76 4.73 0.85
CA ILE A 176 1.55 4.21 0.22
C ILE A 176 0.51 5.33 0.15
N SER A 177 -0.05 5.54 -1.04
CA SER A 177 -1.24 6.33 -1.29
C SER A 177 -2.31 5.47 -1.98
N GLY A 178 -3.50 6.02 -2.19
CA GLY A 178 -4.59 5.29 -2.83
C GLY A 178 -5.89 6.08 -2.82
N THR A 179 -6.88 5.60 -3.56
CA THR A 179 -8.21 6.21 -3.66
C THR A 179 -9.32 5.15 -3.59
N PHE A 180 -10.43 5.51 -2.94
CA PHE A 180 -11.66 4.71 -2.84
C PHE A 180 -12.86 5.66 -2.89
N ASN A 181 -13.88 5.35 -3.71
CA ASN A 181 -15.02 6.25 -3.96
C ASN A 181 -14.61 7.71 -4.28
N ASN A 182 -13.52 7.89 -5.05
CA ASN A 182 -12.91 9.19 -5.40
C ASN A 182 -12.40 10.04 -4.21
N MET A 183 -12.24 9.43 -3.02
CA MET A 183 -11.60 10.03 -1.85
C MET A 183 -10.23 9.38 -1.62
N SER A 184 -9.30 10.10 -0.98
CA SER A 184 -7.98 9.56 -0.62
C SER A 184 -8.06 8.54 0.52
N VAL A 185 -7.26 7.48 0.42
CA VAL A 185 -7.14 6.45 1.45
C VAL A 185 -6.00 6.78 2.40
N VAL A 186 -6.31 6.85 3.70
CA VAL A 186 -5.30 6.82 4.76
C VAL A 186 -5.00 5.35 5.08
N TRP A 187 -3.83 4.86 4.69
CA TRP A 187 -3.40 3.48 4.95
C TRP A 187 -2.66 3.39 6.29
N ASN A 188 -2.98 2.39 7.12
CA ASN A 188 -2.13 1.99 8.24
C ASN A 188 -0.92 1.22 7.68
N ALA A 189 0.14 1.95 7.32
CA ALA A 189 1.30 1.44 6.61
C ALA A 189 2.46 1.05 7.54
N ILE A 190 2.93 -0.18 7.39
CA ILE A 190 4.11 -0.73 8.05
C ILE A 190 5.20 -0.94 7.00
N TRP A 191 6.44 -0.59 7.35
CA TRP A 191 7.62 -0.81 6.51
C TRP A 191 8.61 -1.72 7.25
N VAL A 192 9.15 -2.71 6.55
CA VAL A 192 10.16 -3.63 7.09
C VAL A 192 11.39 -3.58 6.18
N SER A 193 12.55 -3.37 6.77
CA SER A 193 13.88 -3.48 6.15
C SER A 193 14.89 -3.78 7.25
N GLU A 194 15.99 -4.47 6.91
CA GLU A 194 17.05 -4.83 7.86
C GLU A 194 17.88 -3.61 8.29
N SER A 195 17.99 -2.60 7.41
CA SER A 195 18.84 -1.42 7.62
C SER A 195 18.35 -0.23 6.78
N SER A 196 18.89 0.96 7.03
CA SER A 196 18.62 2.13 6.18
C SER A 196 19.12 2.00 4.74
N PHE A 197 19.95 0.99 4.44
CA PHE A 197 20.52 0.70 3.12
C PHE A 197 20.15 -0.71 2.59
N SER A 198 19.15 -1.38 3.20
CA SER A 198 18.59 -2.64 2.70
C SER A 198 17.25 -2.39 1.98
N PRO A 199 16.82 -3.26 1.06
CA PRO A 199 15.51 -3.17 0.40
C PRO A 199 14.35 -3.12 1.41
N TYR A 200 13.31 -2.35 1.10
CA TYR A 200 12.10 -2.24 1.92
C TYR A 200 10.99 -3.12 1.37
N ASN A 201 10.30 -3.79 2.29
CA ASN A 201 8.95 -4.30 2.10
C ASN A 201 7.97 -3.35 2.77
N VAL A 202 6.78 -3.17 2.18
CA VAL A 202 5.72 -2.32 2.73
C VAL A 202 4.38 -3.03 2.70
N THR A 203 3.57 -2.80 3.72
CA THR A 203 2.20 -3.33 3.80
C THR A 203 1.29 -2.30 4.46
N GLY A 204 0.27 -1.85 3.75
CA GLY A 204 -0.79 -0.99 4.26
C GLY A 204 -2.07 -1.79 4.47
N LYS A 205 -2.67 -1.69 5.66
CA LYS A 205 -4.04 -2.18 5.91
C LYS A 205 -5.01 -1.01 6.10
N GLN A 206 -6.24 -1.16 5.61
CA GLN A 206 -7.34 -0.23 5.90
C GLN A 206 -8.70 -0.95 5.82
N SER A 207 -9.60 -0.63 6.75
CA SER A 207 -10.98 -1.14 6.76
C SER A 207 -11.92 -0.26 5.93
N PHE A 208 -12.84 -0.88 5.20
CA PHE A 208 -13.83 -0.22 4.35
C PHE A 208 -15.22 -0.83 4.48
N ASN A 209 -16.24 0.04 4.50
CA ASN A 209 -17.64 -0.35 4.46
C ASN A 209 -18.17 -0.12 3.03
N VAL A 210 -18.23 -1.21 2.26
CA VAL A 210 -18.51 -1.19 0.82
C VAL A 210 -20.01 -1.37 0.58
N THR A 211 -20.67 -0.28 0.20
CA THR A 211 -22.13 -0.21 -0.06
C THR A 211 -22.52 -0.50 -1.52
N LYS A 212 -21.55 -0.45 -2.43
CA LYS A 212 -21.68 -0.75 -3.86
C LYS A 212 -20.31 -1.21 -4.41
N ASP A 213 -20.31 -1.98 -5.49
CA ASP A 213 -19.07 -2.37 -6.18
C ASP A 213 -18.27 -1.12 -6.57
N THR A 214 -17.03 -1.02 -6.07
CA THR A 214 -16.20 0.20 -6.13
C THR A 214 -14.74 -0.18 -6.35
N ASN A 215 -14.06 0.50 -7.26
CA ASN A 215 -12.61 0.36 -7.43
C ASN A 215 -11.85 1.01 -6.25
N ILE A 216 -10.92 0.27 -5.64
CA ILE A 216 -9.86 0.83 -4.79
C ILE A 216 -8.55 0.83 -5.56
N THR A 217 -7.79 1.92 -5.44
CA THR A 217 -6.42 2.01 -5.96
C THR A 217 -5.42 1.97 -4.80
N CYS A 218 -4.26 1.35 -5.04
CA CYS A 218 -3.11 1.42 -4.16
C CYS A 218 -1.87 1.79 -4.96
N SER A 219 -1.15 2.83 -4.53
CA SER A 219 0.05 3.37 -5.18
C SER A 219 1.21 3.36 -4.19
N VAL A 220 2.34 2.78 -4.60
CA VAL A 220 3.58 2.71 -3.82
C VAL A 220 4.58 3.69 -4.45
N GLU A 221 4.84 4.79 -3.75
CA GLU A 221 5.64 5.93 -4.21
C GLU A 221 7.06 5.90 -3.62
N TYR A 222 8.10 6.02 -4.45
CA TYR A 222 9.50 5.91 -4.04
C TYR A 222 10.44 6.67 -5.00
N GLY A 223 11.34 7.52 -4.49
CA GLY A 223 12.37 8.22 -5.30
C GLY A 223 11.88 9.22 -6.36
N GLY A 224 10.56 9.45 -6.46
CA GLY A 224 9.88 10.17 -7.55
C GLY A 224 9.25 9.25 -8.61
N LEU A 225 9.25 7.93 -8.39
CA LEU A 225 8.54 6.91 -9.15
C LEU A 225 7.31 6.43 -8.36
N ALA A 226 6.39 5.75 -9.04
CA ALA A 226 5.25 5.08 -8.42
C ALA A 226 4.94 3.74 -9.11
N LYS A 227 4.44 2.78 -8.33
CA LYS A 227 3.88 1.50 -8.81
C LYS A 227 2.45 1.39 -8.29
N THR A 228 1.48 1.19 -9.18
CA THR A 228 0.05 1.33 -8.84
C THR A 228 -0.78 0.16 -9.32
N THR A 229 -1.60 -0.39 -8.44
CA THR A 229 -2.58 -1.45 -8.71
C THR A 229 -4.00 -0.98 -8.39
N SER A 230 -5.00 -1.62 -8.98
CA SER A 230 -6.43 -1.36 -8.74
C SER A 230 -7.20 -2.66 -8.55
N LEU A 231 -8.21 -2.66 -7.68
CA LEU A 231 -9.08 -3.81 -7.42
C LEU A 231 -10.53 -3.37 -7.22
N ILE A 232 -11.48 -4.06 -7.84
CA ILE A 232 -12.90 -3.83 -7.59
C ILE A 232 -13.31 -4.54 -6.30
N LEU A 233 -13.54 -3.77 -5.25
CA LEU A 233 -14.15 -4.24 -4.01
C LEU A 233 -15.64 -4.44 -4.27
N LYS A 234 -16.14 -5.66 -4.05
CA LYS A 234 -17.54 -6.03 -4.29
C LYS A 234 -18.37 -5.97 -3.02
N LYS A 235 -19.64 -5.58 -3.14
CA LYS A 235 -20.62 -5.78 -2.07
C LYS A 235 -21.15 -7.22 -2.11
N THR A 236 -21.14 -7.89 -0.96
CA THR A 236 -21.77 -9.20 -0.78
C THR A 236 -23.25 -9.01 -0.51
N ASN A 237 -24.11 -9.36 -1.47
CA ASN A 237 -25.58 -9.25 -1.33
C ASN A 237 -26.17 -10.47 -0.60
N TYR A 238 -25.74 -10.70 0.65
CA TYR A 238 -26.23 -11.83 1.47
C TYR A 238 -27.48 -11.44 2.29
N CYS A 239 -28.57 -11.15 1.58
CA CYS A 239 -29.83 -10.73 2.19
C CYS A 239 -30.68 -11.94 2.59
N ILE A 240 -30.46 -12.47 3.80
CA ILE A 240 -31.58 -13.09 4.53
C ILE A 240 -32.37 -11.91 5.09
N GLU A 241 -33.46 -11.54 4.43
CA GLU A 241 -34.39 -10.54 4.96
C GLU A 241 -34.88 -11.03 6.34
N PRO A 242 -34.74 -10.24 7.42
CA PRO A 242 -35.28 -10.62 8.72
C PRO A 242 -36.77 -10.86 8.55
N THR A 243 -37.24 -12.08 8.80
CA THR A 243 -38.66 -12.44 8.63
C THR A 243 -39.50 -11.56 9.53
N VAL A 244 -40.07 -10.48 8.94
CA VAL A 244 -40.74 -9.43 9.70
C VAL A 244 -41.89 -10.09 10.45
N PRO A 245 -41.88 -10.11 11.79
CA PRO A 245 -42.96 -10.74 12.54
C PRO A 245 -44.26 -10.04 12.13
N PRO A 246 -45.32 -10.78 11.77
CA PRO A 246 -46.54 -10.19 11.24
C PRO A 246 -47.03 -9.12 12.20
N SER A 247 -47.28 -7.91 11.67
CA SER A 247 -47.60 -6.76 12.52
C SER A 247 -48.78 -7.08 13.44
N TYR A 248 -48.82 -6.48 14.63
CA TYR A 248 -49.85 -6.83 15.62
C TYR A 248 -51.28 -6.74 15.06
N ASN A 249 -51.51 -5.83 14.10
CA ASN A 249 -52.77 -5.69 13.35
C ASN A 249 -53.14 -6.92 12.51
N VAL A 250 -52.15 -7.61 11.91
CA VAL A 250 -52.38 -8.87 11.18
C VAL A 250 -52.73 -9.98 12.17
N ILE A 251 -51.99 -10.08 13.29
CA ILE A 251 -52.24 -11.10 14.33
C ILE A 251 -53.63 -10.90 14.96
N THR A 252 -54.01 -9.66 15.30
CA THR A 252 -55.34 -9.37 15.85
C THR A 252 -56.44 -9.58 14.82
N ALA A 253 -56.27 -9.15 13.56
CA ALA A 253 -57.26 -9.39 12.50
C ALA A 253 -57.50 -10.90 12.27
N SER A 254 -56.43 -11.70 12.14
CA SER A 254 -56.55 -13.17 12.03
C SER A 254 -57.24 -13.78 13.24
N SER A 255 -56.91 -13.33 14.45
CA SER A 255 -57.53 -13.81 15.69
C SER A 255 -59.03 -13.46 15.75
N ILE A 256 -59.40 -12.24 15.38
CA ILE A 256 -60.80 -11.77 15.31
C ILE A 256 -61.59 -12.56 14.27
N ILE A 257 -61.04 -12.82 13.09
CA ILE A 257 -61.68 -13.62 12.04
C ILE A 257 -61.94 -15.05 12.55
N ILE A 258 -60.98 -15.68 13.22
CA ILE A 258 -61.14 -17.02 13.81
C ILE A 258 -62.23 -17.02 14.89
N ILE A 259 -62.25 -16.02 15.78
CA ILE A 259 -63.28 -15.89 16.82
C ILE A 259 -64.67 -15.69 16.21
N ILE A 260 -64.82 -14.84 15.19
CA ILE A 260 -66.10 -14.63 14.48
C ILE A 260 -66.55 -15.93 13.79
N PHE A 261 -65.64 -16.68 13.16
CA PHE A 261 -65.95 -17.95 12.51
C PHE A 261 -66.40 -19.02 13.52
N LEU A 262 -65.74 -19.13 14.67
CA LEU A 262 -66.15 -20.02 15.77
C LEU A 262 -67.50 -19.60 16.38
N LEU A 263 -67.77 -18.31 16.54
CA LEU A 263 -69.07 -17.80 16.97
C LEU A 263 -70.16 -18.13 15.94
N ALA A 264 -69.90 -17.93 14.65
CA ALA A 264 -70.83 -18.30 13.58
C ALA A 264 -71.14 -19.81 13.58
N ILE A 265 -70.13 -20.68 13.78
CA ILE A 265 -70.33 -22.13 13.91
C ILE A 265 -71.16 -22.47 15.16
N THR A 266 -70.88 -21.88 16.32
CA THR A 266 -71.65 -22.18 17.55
C THR A 266 -73.08 -21.66 17.50
N LEU A 267 -73.33 -20.54 16.81
CA LEU A 267 -74.68 -20.04 16.51
C LEU A 267 -75.39 -20.95 15.50
N ALA A 268 -74.76 -21.32 14.39
CA ALA A 268 -75.32 -22.27 13.43
C ALA A 268 -75.66 -23.62 14.08
N ALA A 269 -74.78 -24.15 14.94
CA ALA A 269 -75.02 -25.40 15.68
C ALA A 269 -76.13 -25.30 16.77
N ARG A 270 -76.58 -24.09 17.12
CA ARG A 270 -77.73 -23.86 18.02
C ARG A 270 -79.02 -23.49 17.27
N TYR A 271 -78.94 -22.90 16.08
CA TYR A 271 -80.08 -22.44 15.28
C TYR A 271 -80.46 -23.36 14.12
N LEU A 272 -79.57 -24.26 13.68
CA LEU A 272 -79.95 -25.39 12.83
C LEU A 272 -80.63 -26.45 13.72
N PRO A 273 -81.94 -26.73 13.55
CA PRO A 273 -82.58 -27.78 14.31
C PRO A 273 -81.99 -29.14 13.94
N ARG A 274 -81.76 -29.99 14.95
CA ARG A 274 -81.45 -31.42 14.73
C ARG A 274 -82.67 -32.11 14.10
N HIS A 275 -82.73 -32.16 12.78
CA HIS A 275 -83.67 -33.02 12.05
C HIS A 275 -83.28 -34.50 12.19
N VAL A 276 -83.51 -35.05 13.37
CA VAL A 276 -83.59 -36.50 13.60
C VAL A 276 -85.05 -36.89 13.39
N CYS A 277 -85.34 -37.46 12.22
CA CYS A 277 -86.66 -38.01 11.90
C CYS A 277 -86.82 -39.41 12.51
N SER A 278 -88.04 -39.82 12.88
CA SER A 278 -88.29 -41.04 13.66
C SER A 278 -89.40 -41.95 13.10
N HIS A 279 -88.98 -43.12 12.56
CA HIS A 279 -89.80 -44.31 12.23
C HIS A 279 -90.85 -44.15 11.10
N CYS A 280 -91.27 -45.17 10.34
CA CYS A 280 -91.05 -46.64 10.26
C CYS A 280 -91.31 -47.08 8.78
N CYS A 281 -91.21 -48.30 8.21
CA CYS A 281 -90.80 -49.71 8.45
C CYS A 281 -90.76 -50.37 7.01
N LYS A 282 -90.55 -51.65 6.62
CA LYS A 282 -90.00 -52.99 7.00
C LYS A 282 -90.16 -53.87 5.70
N PRO A 283 -89.84 -55.20 5.59
CA PRO A 283 -88.90 -56.09 6.29
C PRO A 283 -88.00 -56.93 5.30
N GLN A 284 -87.42 -58.04 5.80
CA GLN A 284 -86.71 -59.14 5.09
C GLN A 284 -85.29 -58.82 4.54
N ASP A 285 -84.28 -59.70 4.64
CA ASP A 285 -84.24 -61.02 5.31
C ASP A 285 -82.86 -61.43 5.87
N SER A 286 -82.88 -62.54 6.64
CA SER A 286 -81.82 -63.42 7.20
C SER A 286 -80.46 -63.57 6.45
N VAL A 287 -79.33 -64.07 7.02
CA VAL A 287 -79.03 -65.18 7.98
C VAL A 287 -77.71 -64.90 8.81
N GLU A 288 -77.53 -65.64 9.91
CA GLU A 288 -76.30 -66.02 10.69
C GLU A 288 -74.92 -66.03 9.96
N GLU A 289 -73.73 -66.10 10.59
CA GLU A 289 -73.23 -66.36 11.98
C GLU A 289 -72.23 -65.23 12.40
N GLY A 290 -71.57 -65.12 13.57
CA GLY A 290 -71.53 -65.89 14.82
C GLY A 290 -70.10 -66.10 15.36
N VAL A 291 -69.89 -65.87 16.68
CA VAL A 291 -68.88 -66.53 17.54
C VAL A 291 -67.39 -66.04 17.55
N LYS A 292 -67.07 -65.26 18.61
CA LYS A 292 -65.86 -65.26 19.50
C LYS A 292 -64.55 -64.50 19.20
N GLU A 293 -64.05 -63.95 20.32
CA GLU A 293 -62.70 -63.47 20.63
C GLU A 293 -61.63 -64.60 20.58
N TYR A 294 -60.34 -64.24 20.38
CA TYR A 294 -59.34 -64.21 21.49
C TYR A 294 -58.07 -63.42 21.11
N MET A 295 -57.06 -63.44 21.98
CA MET A 295 -56.05 -62.40 22.21
C MET A 295 -54.64 -62.64 21.60
N LYS A 296 -53.95 -61.50 21.31
CA LYS A 296 -52.48 -61.25 21.18
C LYS A 296 -51.73 -61.57 19.85
N PRO A 297 -50.70 -60.76 19.49
CA PRO A 297 -49.74 -60.98 18.39
C PRO A 297 -48.41 -61.61 18.89
N PRO A 298 -47.46 -62.03 18.03
CA PRO A 298 -46.36 -61.12 17.60
C PRO A 298 -45.72 -61.41 16.21
N MET A 299 -44.63 -60.69 15.87
CA MET A 299 -43.57 -61.02 14.87
C MET A 299 -43.98 -61.02 13.37
N SER A 300 -43.46 -60.18 12.46
CA SER A 300 -42.07 -59.86 12.03
C SER A 300 -41.36 -60.95 11.21
N SER A 301 -41.13 -60.68 9.91
CA SER A 301 -39.95 -61.17 9.15
C SER A 301 -39.77 -60.56 7.75
N LYS A 302 -38.56 -60.07 7.44
CA LYS A 302 -37.90 -59.97 6.10
C LYS A 302 -38.60 -59.14 4.99
N VAL A 303 -37.95 -58.77 3.86
CA VAL A 303 -36.72 -59.25 3.17
C VAL A 303 -35.65 -58.14 3.00
N THR A 304 -34.40 -58.54 2.76
CA THR A 304 -33.22 -57.69 2.52
C THR A 304 -32.43 -58.21 1.31
N SER A 305 -31.85 -57.31 0.50
CA SER A 305 -30.81 -57.56 -0.52
C SER A 305 -30.23 -56.19 -0.94
N GLU A 306 -28.96 -55.83 -0.65
CA GLU A 306 -27.69 -56.26 -1.30
C GLU A 306 -27.51 -55.67 -2.71
N THR A 307 -26.48 -54.84 -3.05
CA THR A 307 -24.99 -55.01 -3.07
C THR A 307 -24.52 -55.50 -4.47
N SER A 308 -23.47 -54.96 -5.14
CA SER A 308 -22.28 -54.22 -4.68
C SER A 308 -21.74 -53.10 -5.62
N SER A 309 -20.75 -52.38 -5.09
CA SER A 309 -19.59 -51.65 -5.69
C SER A 309 -19.18 -51.84 -7.17
N VAL A 310 -18.59 -50.78 -7.74
CA VAL A 310 -17.13 -50.69 -8.00
C VAL A 310 -16.61 -49.40 -7.38
#